data_AF-A0A9W8ZNQ6-F1
#
_entry.id   AF-A0A9W8ZNQ6-F1
#
_cell.length_a   1.000
_cell.length_b   1.000
_cell.length_c   1.000
_cell.angle_alpha   90.00
_cell.angle_beta   90.00
_cell.angle_gamma   90.00
#
_symmetry.space_group_name_H-M   'P 1'
#
loop_
_entity.id
_entity.type
_entity.pdbx_description
1 polymer ?
#
loop_
_entity_poly.entity_id
_entity_poly.type
_entity_poly.pdbx_seq_one_letter_code
_entity_poly.pdbx_strand_id
1 'polypeptide(L)'
;MTTDMQLFRCRPALATATAARTPQAVQLRRTSARSGNGSSVDEEELQKARAWLAALHAEVIPLKTISELSFSRSSGPGGQNVNNRSRYVAAKSNDIIVQADDSRKQNDNALACYKRLYDAIVEAGRNAVPNETSAEQQRHVKNLQKADNERRLKIKKQQSAKKSSRRGRGDD
;
A
#
# COMPACT_ATOMS: atom_id res chain seq x y z
N MET A 1 -2.61 50.81 56.04
CA MET A 1 -3.78 51.38 55.34
C MET A 1 -4.70 50.24 54.99
N THR A 2 -5.95 50.41 55.38
CA THR A 2 -7.12 49.54 55.26
C THR A 2 -7.43 49.15 53.82
N THR A 3 -8.02 47.95 53.67
CA THR A 3 -9.01 47.48 52.68
C THR A 3 -8.68 46.05 52.25
N ASP A 4 -9.62 45.16 51.98
CA ASP A 4 -10.99 44.96 52.46
C ASP A 4 -11.33 43.52 52.05
N MET A 5 -12.09 42.83 52.88
CA MET A 5 -12.54 41.47 52.64
C MET A 5 -13.75 41.50 51.69
N GLN A 6 -13.70 40.78 50.58
CA GLN A 6 -14.91 40.44 49.83
C GLN A 6 -15.02 38.93 49.59
N LEU A 7 -15.81 38.30 50.48
CA LEU A 7 -16.47 37.02 50.31
C LEU A 7 -17.54 37.13 49.21
N PHE A 8 -17.49 36.28 48.19
CA PHE A 8 -18.68 35.98 47.38
C PHE A 8 -19.07 34.50 47.52
N ARG A 9 -20.26 34.34 48.09
CA ARG A 9 -20.99 33.08 48.27
C ARG A 9 -21.47 32.56 46.92
N CYS A 10 -21.15 31.31 46.58
CA CYS A 10 -21.84 30.58 45.52
C CYS A 10 -23.07 29.87 46.11
N ARG A 11 -24.26 30.22 45.62
CA ARG A 11 -25.51 29.50 45.87
C ARG A 11 -25.87 28.65 44.64
N PRO A 12 -26.42 27.43 44.83
CA PRO A 12 -26.69 26.49 43.75
C PRO A 12 -28.01 26.83 43.03
N ALA A 13 -28.04 26.62 41.71
CA ALA A 13 -29.27 26.65 40.93
C ALA A 13 -29.58 25.24 40.41
N LEU A 14 -30.64 24.64 40.96
CA LEU A 14 -31.36 23.52 40.38
C LEU A 14 -32.23 24.06 39.24
N ALA A 15 -32.14 23.45 38.06
CA ALA A 15 -33.13 23.63 37.00
C ALA A 15 -33.34 22.30 36.25
N THR A 16 -34.59 22.13 35.86
CA THR A 16 -35.33 20.89 35.59
C THR A 16 -35.09 20.23 34.24
N ALA A 17 -35.40 18.95 34.18
CA ALA A 17 -35.39 18.08 33.01
C ALA A 17 -36.23 18.59 31.83
N THR A 18 -35.73 18.42 30.61
CA THR A 18 -36.55 18.37 29.38
C THR A 18 -36.08 17.26 28.45
N ALA A 19 -37.06 16.77 27.68
CA ALA A 19 -37.18 15.43 27.14
C ALA A 19 -36.26 15.07 25.95
N ALA A 20 -36.17 13.76 25.76
CA ALA A 20 -35.46 13.04 24.72
C ALA A 20 -35.78 13.49 23.27
N ARG A 21 -34.73 13.56 22.45
CA ARG A 21 -34.80 13.40 21.00
C ARG A 21 -33.68 12.45 20.57
N THR A 22 -34.07 11.28 20.07
CA THR A 22 -33.18 10.30 19.44
C THR A 22 -32.63 10.87 18.13
N PRO A 23 -31.32 10.82 17.86
CA PRO A 23 -30.80 11.17 16.54
C PRO A 23 -31.17 10.06 15.55
N GLN A 24 -31.85 10.45 14.47
CA GLN A 24 -32.16 9.56 13.35
C GLN A 24 -30.85 9.06 12.73
N ALA A 25 -30.77 7.75 12.51
CA ALA A 25 -29.64 7.10 11.87
C ALA A 25 -29.42 7.68 10.47
N VAL A 26 -28.29 8.36 10.27
CA VAL A 26 -27.80 8.76 8.95
C VAL A 26 -27.57 7.47 8.15
N GLN A 27 -28.45 7.19 7.20
CA GLN A 27 -28.23 6.11 6.25
C GLN A 27 -27.03 6.48 5.39
N LEU A 28 -25.85 5.91 5.70
CA LEU A 28 -24.72 5.93 4.80
C LEU A 28 -25.14 5.27 3.49
N ARG A 29 -25.46 6.09 2.48
CA ARG A 29 -25.49 5.66 1.10
C ARG A 29 -24.07 5.27 0.73
N ARG A 30 -23.77 3.96 0.77
CA ARG A 30 -22.55 3.42 0.17
C ARG A 30 -22.62 3.69 -1.33
N THR A 31 -21.98 4.77 -1.76
CA THR A 31 -21.61 4.95 -3.17
C THR A 31 -20.52 3.93 -3.45
N SER A 32 -20.88 2.81 -4.10
CA SER A 32 -19.87 1.95 -4.72
C SER A 32 -19.22 2.77 -5.83
N ALA A 33 -18.02 3.28 -5.57
CA ALA A 33 -17.14 3.75 -6.61
C ALA A 33 -16.95 2.58 -7.58
N ARG A 34 -17.47 2.73 -8.79
CA ARG A 34 -17.18 1.82 -9.90
C ARG A 34 -15.69 1.98 -10.17
N SER A 35 -14.90 1.05 -9.63
CA SER A 35 -13.46 0.98 -9.88
C SER A 35 -13.25 1.01 -11.39
N GLY A 36 -12.59 2.06 -11.86
CA GLY A 36 -12.24 2.23 -13.25
C GLY A 36 -11.49 1.01 -13.75
N ASN A 37 -11.91 0.54 -14.92
CA ASN A 37 -11.29 -0.54 -15.66
C ASN A 37 -9.89 -0.08 -16.10
N GLY A 38 -8.88 -0.27 -15.25
CA GLY A 38 -7.48 -0.21 -15.65
C GLY A 38 -7.23 -1.40 -16.56
N SER A 39 -7.06 -1.13 -17.85
CA SER A 39 -6.71 -2.11 -18.88
C SER A 39 -5.54 -2.97 -18.41
N SER A 40 -5.69 -4.28 -18.64
CA SER A 40 -4.68 -5.32 -18.46
C SER A 40 -3.28 -4.78 -18.76
N VAL A 41 -2.41 -4.76 -17.76
CA VAL A 41 -0.99 -4.91 -18.06
C VAL A 41 -0.89 -6.20 -18.87
N ASP A 42 -0.41 -6.12 -20.11
CA ASP A 42 -0.43 -7.25 -21.02
C ASP A 42 0.39 -8.39 -20.39
N GLU A 43 -0.25 -9.55 -20.16
CA GLU A 43 0.37 -10.68 -19.47
C GLU A 43 1.66 -11.12 -20.19
N GLU A 44 1.75 -10.87 -21.50
CA GLU A 44 2.95 -11.07 -22.30
C GLU A 44 4.12 -10.16 -21.89
N GLU A 45 3.85 -8.88 -21.57
CA GLU A 45 4.86 -7.95 -21.07
C GLU A 45 5.31 -8.33 -19.66
N LEU A 46 4.37 -8.75 -18.81
CA LEU A 46 4.69 -9.30 -17.49
C LEU A 46 5.53 -10.57 -17.61
N GLN A 47 5.25 -11.45 -18.58
CA GLN A 47 6.02 -12.67 -18.79
C GLN A 47 7.44 -12.38 -19.26
N LYS A 48 7.62 -11.41 -20.17
CA LYS A 48 8.94 -10.92 -20.57
C LYS A 48 9.70 -10.34 -19.38
N ALA A 49 9.04 -9.55 -18.54
CA ALA A 49 9.64 -8.96 -17.34
C ALA A 49 10.04 -10.02 -16.31
N ARG A 50 9.21 -11.05 -16.08
CA ARG A 50 9.54 -12.20 -15.22
C ARG A 50 10.72 -12.99 -15.77
N ALA A 51 10.73 -13.27 -17.08
CA ALA A 51 11.83 -13.98 -17.73
C ALA A 51 13.14 -13.20 -17.63
N TRP A 52 13.09 -11.87 -17.79
CA TRP A 52 14.24 -10.99 -17.60
C TRP A 52 14.73 -11.02 -16.15
N LEU A 53 13.84 -10.93 -15.15
CA LEU A 53 14.22 -11.03 -13.73
C LEU A 53 14.82 -12.40 -13.38
N ALA A 54 14.35 -13.48 -14.01
CA ALA A 54 14.91 -14.82 -13.81
C ALA A 54 16.29 -14.99 -14.48
N ALA A 55 16.51 -14.31 -15.61
CA ALA A 55 17.80 -14.30 -16.31
C ALA A 55 18.81 -13.32 -15.70
N LEU A 56 18.35 -12.36 -14.90
CA LEU A 56 19.19 -11.40 -14.19
C LEU A 56 20.05 -12.14 -13.16
N HIS A 57 21.34 -12.24 -13.42
CA HIS A 57 22.31 -12.78 -12.47
C HIS A 57 23.39 -11.74 -12.17
N ALA A 58 23.95 -11.83 -10.96
CA ALA A 58 24.91 -10.86 -10.45
C ALA A 58 26.16 -10.68 -11.32
N GLU A 59 26.58 -11.74 -12.03
CA GLU A 59 27.77 -11.72 -12.92
C GLU A 59 27.50 -11.09 -14.30
N VAL A 60 26.23 -10.92 -14.72
CA VAL A 60 25.90 -10.34 -16.04
C VAL A 60 25.84 -8.83 -16.03
N ILE A 61 25.66 -8.21 -14.87
CA ILE A 61 25.71 -6.76 -14.77
C ILE A 61 27.17 -6.38 -15.02
N PRO A 62 27.51 -5.64 -16.11
CA PRO A 62 28.88 -5.16 -16.30
C PRO A 62 29.12 -4.04 -15.30
N LEU A 63 29.41 -4.43 -14.06
CA LEU A 63 29.53 -3.56 -12.89
C LEU A 63 30.56 -2.46 -13.12
N LYS A 64 31.62 -2.76 -13.88
CA LYS A 64 32.68 -1.81 -14.26
C LYS A 64 32.22 -0.72 -15.24
N THR A 65 31.12 -0.93 -15.96
CA THR A 65 30.64 0.00 -16.99
C THR A 65 29.52 0.89 -16.46
N ILE A 66 28.70 0.37 -15.55
CA ILE A 66 27.49 1.05 -15.07
C ILE A 66 27.74 1.76 -13.73
N SER A 67 28.70 1.31 -12.92
CA SER A 67 28.99 1.90 -11.61
C SER A 67 30.39 2.51 -11.55
N GLU A 68 30.45 3.75 -11.08
CA GLU A 68 31.69 4.38 -10.65
C GLU A 68 31.94 4.02 -9.19
N LEU A 69 33.06 3.34 -8.92
CA LEU A 69 33.38 2.88 -7.58
C LEU A 69 34.36 3.84 -6.91
N SER A 70 33.87 4.60 -5.93
CA SER A 70 34.65 5.55 -5.14
C SER A 70 35.02 4.97 -3.78
N PHE A 71 36.29 5.09 -3.40
CA PHE A 71 36.79 4.65 -2.11
C PHE A 71 37.06 5.85 -1.21
N SER A 72 36.41 5.88 -0.05
CA SER A 72 36.74 6.79 1.03
C SER A 72 37.31 6.02 2.21
N ARG A 73 38.13 6.67 3.02
CA ARG A 73 38.57 6.10 4.29
C ARG A 73 37.40 6.15 5.26
N SER A 74 36.93 4.99 5.72
CA SER A 74 35.98 4.96 6.82
C SER A 74 36.61 5.61 8.04
N SER A 75 35.97 6.64 8.56
CA SER A 75 36.31 7.18 9.89
C SER A 75 36.22 6.01 10.86
N GLY A 76 37.24 5.82 11.70
CA GLY A 76 37.36 4.68 12.61
C GLY A 76 36.13 4.44 13.50
N PRO A 77 36.13 3.39 14.35
CA PRO A 77 34.95 2.89 15.06
C PRO A 77 34.26 4.01 15.86
N GLY A 78 33.19 4.57 15.29
CA GLY A 78 32.65 5.85 15.72
C GLY A 78 31.27 6.12 15.15
N GLY A 79 30.26 5.46 15.75
CA GLY A 79 28.93 6.00 16.00
C GLY A 79 28.23 6.86 14.93
N GLN A 80 27.97 6.31 13.74
CA GLN A 80 26.84 6.79 12.93
C GLN A 80 25.97 5.63 12.47
N ASN A 81 24.84 5.45 13.16
CA ASN A 81 23.70 4.72 12.62
C ASN A 81 22.95 5.67 11.66
N VAL A 82 23.28 5.61 10.37
CA VAL A 82 22.61 6.42 9.34
C VAL A 82 21.22 5.81 9.04
N ASN A 83 20.21 6.62 9.31
CA ASN A 83 18.81 6.24 9.56
C ASN A 83 17.93 6.06 8.29
N ASN A 84 17.22 4.92 8.24
CA ASN A 84 15.82 4.68 7.84
C ASN A 84 15.15 5.52 6.74
N ARG A 85 15.81 5.71 5.60
CA ARG A 85 15.19 5.98 4.29
C ARG A 85 15.92 5.09 3.30
N SER A 86 15.22 4.49 2.33
CA SER A 86 15.72 3.49 1.37
C SER A 86 17.24 3.39 1.32
N ARG A 87 17.81 2.28 1.79
CA ARG A 87 19.24 2.07 2.15
C ARG A 87 20.28 2.59 1.15
N TYR A 88 19.88 2.83 -0.10
CA TYR A 88 20.79 3.09 -1.21
C TYR A 88 20.44 4.32 -2.06
N VAL A 89 19.41 5.11 -1.73
CA VAL A 89 18.97 6.23 -2.60
C VAL A 89 19.50 7.55 -2.09
N ALA A 90 20.14 8.33 -2.97
CA ALA A 90 20.51 9.71 -2.67
C ALA A 90 19.23 10.57 -2.61
N ALA A 91 18.91 11.15 -1.45
CA ALA A 91 17.65 11.88 -1.24
C ALA A 91 17.43 13.12 -2.14
N LYS A 92 18.41 13.49 -2.97
CA LYS A 92 18.40 14.71 -3.81
C LYS A 92 18.77 14.45 -5.27
N SER A 93 19.15 13.23 -5.64
CA SER A 93 19.49 12.88 -7.03
C SER A 93 18.84 11.55 -7.43
N ASN A 94 18.70 11.34 -8.75
CA ASN A 94 18.21 10.06 -9.29
C ASN A 94 19.29 8.95 -9.23
N ASP A 95 20.28 9.11 -8.35
CA ASP A 95 21.42 8.19 -8.23
C ASP A 95 21.23 7.24 -7.04
N ILE A 96 21.68 6.01 -7.24
CA ILE A 96 21.74 4.99 -6.20
C ILE A 96 23.18 4.95 -5.67
N ILE A 97 23.36 5.27 -4.39
CA ILE A 97 24.64 5.22 -3.69
C ILE A 97 24.65 4.00 -2.76
N VAL A 98 25.46 3.01 -3.08
CA VAL A 98 25.64 1.80 -2.26
C VAL A 98 26.97 1.88 -1.52
N GLN A 99 26.94 1.80 -0.20
CA GLN A 99 28.13 1.80 0.65
C GLN A 99 28.27 0.46 1.37
N ALA A 100 29.51 -0.01 1.54
CA ALA A 100 29.87 -1.17 2.34
C ALA A 100 31.22 -0.94 3.05
N ASP A 101 31.26 -1.23 4.34
CA ASP A 101 32.43 -1.11 5.23
C ASP A 101 32.47 -2.32 6.18
N ASP A 102 32.20 -3.50 5.64
CA ASP A 102 32.02 -4.73 6.43
C ASP A 102 33.37 -5.42 6.71
N SER A 103 34.38 -5.21 5.86
CA SER A 103 35.69 -5.83 5.90
C SER A 103 36.82 -4.80 5.89
N ARG A 104 37.99 -5.19 6.37
CA ARG A 104 39.24 -4.43 6.20
C ARG A 104 39.83 -4.55 4.80
N LYS A 105 39.33 -5.51 4.00
CA LYS A 105 39.77 -5.76 2.63
C LYS A 105 38.92 -4.96 1.66
N GLN A 106 39.57 -4.06 0.91
CA GLN A 106 38.93 -3.22 -0.08
C GLN A 106 38.16 -4.01 -1.14
N ASN A 107 38.72 -5.13 -1.61
CA ASN A 107 38.08 -5.98 -2.61
C ASN A 107 36.79 -6.63 -2.08
N ASP A 108 36.80 -7.10 -0.83
CA ASP A 108 35.63 -7.70 -0.20
C ASP A 108 34.51 -6.65 -0.04
N ASN A 109 34.86 -5.41 0.30
CA ASN A 109 33.89 -4.31 0.39
C ASN A 109 33.33 -3.94 -0.99
N ALA A 110 34.15 -3.96 -2.04
CA ALA A 110 33.67 -3.74 -3.42
C ALA A 110 32.67 -4.83 -3.84
N LEU A 111 32.99 -6.10 -3.60
CA LEU A 111 32.08 -7.22 -3.85
C LEU A 111 30.79 -7.13 -3.03
N ALA A 112 30.88 -6.69 -1.77
CA ALA A 112 29.72 -6.47 -0.92
C ALA A 112 28.81 -5.35 -1.47
N CYS A 113 29.37 -4.25 -1.99
CA CYS A 113 28.59 -3.22 -2.68
C CYS A 113 27.85 -3.78 -3.89
N TYR A 114 28.52 -4.57 -4.73
CA TYR A 114 27.90 -5.16 -5.91
C TYR A 114 26.76 -6.13 -5.56
N LYS A 115 26.95 -6.95 -4.53
CA LYS A 115 25.90 -7.85 -4.02
C LYS A 115 24.69 -7.06 -3.52
N ARG A 116 24.92 -6.01 -2.73
CA ARG A 116 23.84 -5.12 -2.22
C ARG A 116 23.07 -4.43 -3.35
N LEU A 117 23.77 -4.01 -4.41
CA LEU A 117 23.16 -3.43 -5.61
C LEU A 117 22.28 -4.45 -6.32
N TYR A 118 22.79 -5.66 -6.56
CA TYR A 118 22.03 -6.74 -7.18
C TYR A 118 20.77 -7.08 -6.39
N ASP A 119 20.90 -7.25 -5.07
CA ASP A 119 19.78 -7.56 -4.19
C ASP A 119 18.71 -6.45 -4.25
N ALA A 120 19.12 -5.19 -4.29
CA ALA A 120 18.20 -4.05 -4.42
C ALA A 120 17.45 -4.05 -5.76
N ILE A 121 18.10 -4.39 -6.87
CA ILE A 121 17.46 -4.50 -8.19
C ILE A 121 16.47 -5.66 -8.21
N VAL A 122 16.83 -6.82 -7.64
CA VAL A 122 15.94 -7.98 -7.55
C VAL A 122 14.74 -7.69 -6.67
N GLU A 123 14.94 -7.01 -5.53
CA GLU A 123 13.86 -6.58 -4.64
C GLU A 123 12.90 -5.61 -5.35
N ALA A 124 13.44 -4.59 -6.02
CA ALA A 124 12.64 -3.65 -6.81
C ALA A 124 11.89 -4.36 -7.94
N GLY A 125 12.54 -5.30 -8.63
CA GLY A 125 11.94 -6.11 -9.68
C GLY A 125 10.78 -6.97 -9.18
N ARG A 126 10.95 -7.65 -8.04
CA ARG A 126 9.90 -8.46 -7.40
C ARG A 126 8.70 -7.63 -6.96
N ASN A 127 8.93 -6.39 -6.51
CA ASN A 127 7.86 -5.48 -6.12
C ASN A 127 7.12 -4.90 -7.34
N ALA A 128 7.84 -4.66 -8.44
CA ALA A 128 7.27 -4.10 -9.67
C ALA A 128 6.51 -5.16 -10.50
N VAL A 129 7.00 -6.40 -10.53
CA VAL A 129 6.44 -7.49 -11.33
C VAL A 129 5.64 -8.42 -10.42
N PRO A 130 4.29 -8.36 -10.42
CA PRO A 130 3.49 -9.28 -9.63
C PRO A 130 3.71 -10.72 -10.10
N ASN A 131 3.90 -11.61 -9.14
CA ASN A 131 4.01 -13.04 -9.41
C ASN A 131 2.72 -13.59 -10.02
N GLU A 132 2.85 -14.65 -10.81
CA GLU A 132 1.69 -15.39 -11.32
C GLU A 132 0.78 -15.78 -10.15
N THR A 133 -0.50 -15.45 -10.26
CA THR A 133 -1.48 -15.88 -9.26
C THR A 133 -1.54 -17.40 -9.29
N SER A 134 -1.30 -18.07 -8.15
CA SER A 134 -1.36 -19.54 -8.05
C SER A 134 -2.65 -20.09 -8.67
N ALA A 135 -2.59 -21.24 -9.33
CA ALA A 135 -3.75 -21.87 -9.97
C ALA A 135 -4.93 -22.07 -8.99
N GLU A 136 -4.64 -22.33 -7.72
CA GLU A 136 -5.66 -22.43 -6.66
C GLU A 136 -6.32 -21.08 -6.37
N GLN A 137 -5.53 -20.01 -6.30
CA GLN A 137 -6.02 -18.66 -6.06
C GLN A 137 -6.82 -18.13 -7.27
N GLN A 138 -6.42 -18.46 -8.50
CA GLN A 138 -7.21 -18.17 -9.69
C GLN A 138 -8.57 -18.87 -9.66
N ARG A 139 -8.61 -20.15 -9.27
CA ARG A 139 -9.87 -20.91 -9.09
C ARG A 139 -10.74 -20.28 -8.01
N HIS A 140 -10.16 -19.87 -6.89
CA HIS A 140 -10.88 -19.22 -5.80
C HIS A 140 -11.51 -17.90 -6.24
N VAL A 141 -10.75 -17.04 -6.93
CA VAL A 141 -11.27 -15.77 -7.48
C VAL A 141 -12.40 -16.01 -8.47
N LYS A 142 -12.28 -17.00 -9.36
CA LYS A 142 -13.34 -17.39 -10.30
C LYS A 142 -14.63 -17.85 -9.58
N ASN A 143 -14.49 -18.63 -8.51
CA ASN A 143 -15.63 -19.08 -7.71
C ASN A 143 -16.33 -17.91 -7.00
N LEU A 144 -15.56 -16.97 -6.43
CA LEU A 144 -16.11 -15.76 -5.81
C LEU A 144 -16.87 -14.89 -6.83
N GLN A 145 -16.31 -14.69 -8.03
CA GLN A 145 -16.98 -13.95 -9.10
C GLN A 145 -18.30 -14.61 -9.53
N LYS A 146 -18.31 -15.95 -9.64
CA LYS A 146 -19.53 -16.70 -9.96
C LYS A 146 -20.58 -16.52 -8.87
N ALA A 147 -20.20 -16.68 -7.60
CA ALA A 147 -21.10 -16.52 -6.47
C ALA A 147 -21.69 -15.10 -6.38
N ASP A 148 -20.88 -14.06 -6.62
CA ASP A 148 -21.35 -12.67 -6.61
C ASP A 148 -22.32 -12.39 -7.77
N ASN A 149 -22.01 -12.89 -8.98
CA ASN A 149 -22.91 -12.74 -10.13
C ASN A 149 -24.26 -13.46 -9.89
N GLU A 150 -24.23 -14.68 -9.35
CA GLU A 150 -25.44 -15.41 -8.98
C GLU A 150 -26.26 -14.67 -7.93
N ARG A 151 -25.62 -14.10 -6.91
CA ARG A 151 -26.27 -13.28 -5.88
C ARG A 151 -26.92 -12.05 -6.50
N ARG A 152 -26.20 -11.34 -7.37
CA ARG A 152 -26.70 -10.17 -8.10
C ARG A 152 -27.94 -10.52 -8.93
N LEU A 153 -27.89 -11.62 -9.67
CA LEU A 153 -29.00 -12.10 -10.51
C LEU A 153 -30.23 -12.47 -9.67
N LYS A 154 -30.04 -13.18 -8.55
CA LYS A 154 -31.13 -13.53 -7.62
C LYS A 154 -31.83 -12.29 -7.08
N ILE A 155 -31.06 -11.30 -6.60
CA ILE A 155 -31.61 -10.04 -6.10
C ILE A 155 -32.36 -9.30 -7.22
N LYS A 156 -31.77 -9.19 -8.41
CA LYS A 156 -32.42 -8.52 -9.56
C LYS A 156 -33.73 -9.22 -9.94
N LYS A 157 -33.77 -10.55 -9.93
CA LYS A 157 -34.97 -11.35 -10.22
C LYS A 157 -36.07 -11.10 -9.18
N GLN A 158 -35.72 -11.12 -7.89
CA GLN A 158 -36.67 -10.83 -6.80
C GLN A 158 -37.24 -9.40 -6.91
N GLN A 159 -36.39 -8.41 -7.18
CA GLN A 159 -36.82 -7.02 -7.36
C GLN A 159 -37.69 -6.84 -8.60
N SER A 160 -37.38 -7.53 -9.70
CA SER A 160 -38.19 -7.52 -10.92
C SER A 160 -39.56 -8.15 -10.69
N ALA A 161 -39.62 -9.32 -10.05
CA ALA A 161 -40.88 -9.99 -9.72
C ALA A 161 -41.77 -9.11 -8.82
N LYS A 162 -41.18 -8.46 -7.80
CA LYS A 162 -41.88 -7.50 -6.93
C LYS A 162 -42.42 -6.27 -7.68
N LYS A 163 -41.74 -5.82 -8.73
CA LYS A 163 -42.23 -4.72 -9.58
C LYS A 163 -43.32 -5.19 -10.53
N SER A 164 -43.21 -6.40 -11.08
CA SER A 164 -44.21 -6.99 -11.99
C SER A 164 -45.54 -7.23 -11.28
N SER A 165 -45.53 -7.78 -10.07
CA SER A 165 -46.76 -8.04 -9.31
C SER A 165 -47.56 -6.78 -8.97
N ARG A 166 -46.89 -5.62 -8.91
CA ARG A 166 -47.54 -4.31 -8.68
C ARG A 166 -48.23 -3.75 -9.91
N ARG A 167 -47.92 -4.23 -11.12
CA ARG A 167 -48.45 -3.67 -12.38
C ARG A 167 -49.81 -4.27 -12.79
N GLY A 168 -50.17 -5.46 -12.33
CA GLY A 168 -51.37 -6.18 -12.75
C GLY A 168 -52.64 -5.94 -11.92
N ARG A 169 -52.79 -4.79 -11.26
CA ARG A 169 -53.95 -4.49 -10.39
C ARG A 169 -54.72 -3.22 -10.80
N GLY A 170 -54.57 -2.73 -12.03
CA GLY A 170 -55.08 -1.41 -12.44
C GLY A 170 -55.75 -1.32 -13.81
N ASP A 171 -56.22 -2.43 -14.39
CA ASP A 171 -57.06 -2.42 -15.60
C ASP A 171 -58.25 -3.36 -15.36
N ASP A 172 -59.28 -2.83 -14.71
CA ASP A 172 -60.71 -3.22 -14.78
C ASP A 172 -61.55 -2.15 -14.05
#